data_AF-A0A433VVW0-F1
#
_entry.id   AF-A0A433VVW0-F1
#
_cell.length_a   1.000
_cell.length_b   1.000
_cell.length_c   1.000
_cell.angle_alpha   90.00
_cell.angle_beta   90.00
_cell.angle_gamma   90.00
#
_symmetry.space_group_name_H-M   'P 1'
#
loop_
_entity.id
_entity.type
_entity.pdbx_description
1 polymer ?
#
loop_
_entity_poly.entity_id
_entity_poly.type
_entity_poly.pdbx_seq_one_letter_code
_entity_poly.pdbx_strand_id
1 'polypeptide(L)' 'MQTIIGLVSAGVGIAIVPYSLQNLQRAGVVYRAFKEKTPLVETAVVWRQEQMTPVLREFLRIVKSVCD' A
#
# COMPACT_ATOMS: atom_id res chain seq x y z
N MET A 1 7.30 2.84 -4.29
CA MET A 1 8.08 3.61 -3.30
C MET A 1 9.41 2.89 -2.98
N GLN A 2 10.25 2.60 -3.99
CA GLN A 2 11.51 1.87 -3.79
C GLN A 2 12.61 2.74 -3.16
N THR A 3 12.61 4.04 -3.47
CA THR A 3 13.68 4.97 -3.10
C THR A 3 13.88 5.08 -1.59
N ILE A 4 12.81 5.25 -0.81
CA ILE A 4 12.91 5.46 0.64
C ILE A 4 13.45 4.21 1.36
N ILE A 5 13.02 3.02 0.94
CA ILE A 5 13.54 1.74 1.48
C ILE A 5 15.00 1.55 1.08
N GLY A 6 15.38 1.97 -0.13
CA GLY A 6 16.77 1.97 -0.58
C GLY A 6 17.68 2.86 0.27
N LEU A 7 17.20 4.04 0.67
CA LEU A 7 17.94 4.95 1.55
C LEU A 7 18.12 4.35 2.95
N VAL A 8 17.07 3.80 3.54
CA VAL A 8 17.16 3.11 4.85
C VAL A 8 18.13 1.92 4.78
N SER A 9 18.07 1.13 3.71
CA SER A 9 19.00 0.01 3.46
C SER A 9 20.45 0.47 3.34
N ALA A 10 20.70 1.67 2.82
CA ALA A 10 22.02 2.30 2.76
C ALA A 10 22.46 2.96 4.09
N GLY A 11 21.68 2.81 5.17
CA GLY A 11 21.97 3.41 6.48
C GLY A 11 21.52 4.86 6.63
N VAL A 12 20.76 5.40 5.67
CA VAL A 12 20.25 6.77 5.72
C VAL A 12 18.95 6.82 6.53
N GLY A 13 19.10 6.71 7.86
CA GLY A 13 18.04 6.96 8.83
C GLY A 13 16.91 5.92 8.87
N ILE A 14 15.70 6.39 9.21
CA ILE A 14 14.48 5.58 9.33
C ILE A 14 13.34 6.21 8.51
N ALA A 15 12.34 5.40 8.16
CA ALA A 15 11.17 5.86 7.42
C ALA A 15 9.88 5.25 7.97
N ILE A 16 8.80 6.03 7.91
CA ILE A 16 7.44 5.56 8.20
C ILE A 16 6.82 5.15 6.86
N VAL A 17 6.26 3.94 6.82
CA VAL A 17 5.72 3.33 5.60
C VAL A 17 4.35 2.70 5.85
N PRO A 18 3.44 2.69 4.86
CA PRO A 18 2.26 1.85 4.90
C PRO A 18 2.61 0.38 5.12
N TYR A 19 1.73 -0.35 5.82
CA TYR A 19 1.90 -1.76 6.14
C TYR A 19 2.19 -2.63 4.91
N SER A 20 1.57 -2.33 3.77
CA SER A 20 1.74 -3.08 2.52
C SER A 20 3.18 -3.11 1.99
N LEU A 21 4.02 -2.14 2.36
CA LEU A 21 5.43 -2.11 1.96
C LEU A 21 6.28 -3.14 2.71
N GLN A 22 5.78 -3.76 3.78
CA GLN A 22 6.45 -4.88 4.44
C GLN A 22 6.59 -6.09 3.51
N ASN A 23 5.75 -6.20 2.47
CA ASN A 23 5.90 -7.25 1.45
C ASN A 23 7.14 -7.06 0.57
N LEU A 24 7.77 -5.88 0.59
CA LEU A 24 9.03 -5.61 -0.09
C LEU A 24 10.19 -5.84 0.87
N GLN A 25 10.76 -7.04 0.84
CA GLN A 25 11.93 -7.37 1.64
C GLN A 25 13.21 -6.83 0.99
N ARG A 26 14.04 -6.14 1.78
CA ARG A 26 15.34 -5.65 1.33
C ARG A 26 16.39 -5.90 2.41
N ALA A 27 17.53 -6.45 2.00
CA ALA A 27 18.65 -6.69 2.90
C ALA A 27 19.04 -5.40 3.64
N GLY A 28 19.30 -5.53 4.94
CA GLY A 28 19.63 -4.41 5.82
C GLY A 28 18.45 -3.58 6.32
N VAL A 29 17.20 -3.94 5.98
CA VAL A 29 16.00 -3.26 6.48
C VAL A 29 15.23 -4.17 7.44
N VAL A 30 14.82 -3.62 8.58
CA VAL A 30 13.90 -4.27 9.52
C VAL A 30 12.63 -3.44 9.63
N TYR A 31 11.49 -4.05 9.31
CA TYR A 31 10.18 -3.44 9.51
C TYR A 31 9.72 -3.63 10.95
N ARG A 32 9.23 -2.57 11.59
CA ARG A 32 8.67 -2.60 12.95
C ARG A 32 7.31 -1.93 12.95
N ALA A 33 6.31 -2.61 13.51
CA ALA A 33 4.99 -2.04 13.70
C ALA A 33 5.00 -1.04 14.87
N PHE A 34 4.19 0.02 14.77
CA PHE A 34 3.93 0.92 15.88
C PHE A 34 3.11 0.21 16.96
N LYS A 35 3.35 0.56 18.23
CA LYS A 35 2.57 0.00 19.36
C LYS A 35 1.26 0.76 19.54
N GLU A 36 1.29 2.06 19.25
CA GLU A 36 0.17 2.96 19.34
C GLU A 36 -0.74 2.84 18.11
N LYS A 37 -1.99 3.29 18.27
CA LYS A 37 -2.92 3.40 17.13
C LYS A 37 -2.42 4.47 16.17
N THR A 38 -2.15 4.07 14.93
CA THR A 38 -1.71 4.98 13.86
C THR A 38 -2.85 5.39 12.94
N PRO A 39 -2.75 6.53 12.25
CA PRO A 39 -3.63 6.85 11.14
C PRO A 39 -3.62 5.72 10.10
N LEU A 40 -4.79 5.41 9.54
CA LEU A 40 -4.89 4.46 8.45
C LEU A 40 -4.66 5.20 7.13
N VAL A 41 -3.94 4.54 6.22
CA VAL A 41 -3.77 5.01 4.86
C VAL A 41 -4.82 4.32 4.00
N GLU A 42 -5.73 5.10 3.44
CA GLU A 42 -6.78 4.59 2.59
C GLU A 42 -6.26 4.27 1.19
N THR A 43 -6.79 3.20 0.59
CA THR A 43 -6.58 2.88 -0.83
C THR A 43 -7.91 3.01 -1.53
N ALA A 44 -7.95 3.81 -2.60
CA ALA A 44 -9.15 4.05 -3.37
C ALA A 44 -9.00 3.57 -4.81
N VAL A 45 -10.12 3.13 -5.39
CA VAL A 45 -10.25 2.88 -6.83
C VAL A 45 -11.14 3.97 -7.41
N VAL A 46 -10.69 4.58 -8.51
CA VAL A 46 -11.41 5.67 -9.19
C VAL A 46 -11.59 5.35 -10.67
N TRP A 47 -12.76 5.69 -11.20
CA TRP A 47 -13.13 5.48 -12.59
C TRP A 47 -14.08 6.59 -13.07
N ARG A 48 -14.25 6.71 -14.39
CA ARG A 48 -15.21 7.65 -14.97
C ARG A 48 -16.60 7.01 -14.97
N GLN A 49 -17.59 7.69 -14.39
CA GLN A 49 -18.96 7.17 -14.26
C GLN A 49 -19.61 6.84 -15.62
N GLU A 50 -19.36 7.67 -16.63
CA GLU A 50 -19.86 7.51 -18.01
C GLU A 50 -19.27 6.28 -18.76
N GLN A 51 -18.23 5.62 -18.22
CA GLN A 51 -17.50 4.55 -18.92
C GLN A 51 -17.56 3.20 -18.18
N MET A 52 -18.78 2.76 -17.84
CA MET A 52 -18.99 1.46 -17.23
C MET A 52 -18.98 0.32 -18.24
N THR A 53 -17.83 -0.33 -18.41
CA THR A 53 -17.70 -1.56 -19.19
C THR A 53 -18.06 -2.80 -18.36
N PRO A 54 -18.40 -3.95 -18.99
CA PRO A 54 -18.62 -5.20 -18.26
C PRO A 54 -17.42 -5.64 -17.41
N VAL A 55 -16.20 -5.44 -17.93
CA VAL A 55 -14.96 -5.77 -17.21
C VAL A 55 -14.77 -4.86 -15.98
N LEU A 56 -15.03 -3.56 -16.11
CA LEU A 56 -14.95 -2.64 -14.97
C LEU A 56 -15.98 -2.99 -13.89
N ARG A 57 -17.20 -3.35 -14.29
CA ARG A 57 -18.25 -3.80 -13.35
C ARG A 57 -17.79 -5.01 -12.55
N GLU A 58 -17.19 -5.98 -13.23
CA GLU A 58 -16.72 -7.21 -12.59
C GLU A 58 -15.50 -6.97 -11.68
N PHE A 59 -14.56 -6.13 -12.13
CA PHE A 59 -13.43 -5.71 -11.30
C PHE A 59 -13.91 -5.03 -10.00
N LEU A 60 -14.84 -4.08 -10.09
CA LEU A 60 -15.38 -3.39 -8.91
C LEU A 60 -16.15 -4.33 -7.98
N ARG A 61 -16.83 -5.36 -8.52
CA ARG A 61 -17.46 -6.40 -7.72
C ARG A 61 -16.42 -7.19 -6.91
N ILE A 62 -15.29 -7.55 -7.52
CA ILE A 62 -14.19 -8.24 -6.85
C ILE A 62 -13.55 -7.35 -5.78
N VAL A 63 -13.26 -6.09 -6.11
CA VAL A 63 -12.68 -5.13 -5.16
C VAL A 63 -13.55 -5.03 -3.91
N LYS A 64 -14.87 -4.88 -4.05
CA LYS A 64 -15.79 -4.85 -2.90
C LYS A 64 -15.70 -6.12 -2.06
N SER A 65 -15.68 -7.30 -2.68
CA SER A 65 -15.59 -8.58 -1.95
C SER A 65 -14.29 -8.82 -1.17
N VAL A 66 -13.22 -8.07 -1.46
CA VAL A 66 -11.92 -8.18 -0.77
C VAL A 66 -11.71 -7.03 0.22
N CYS A 67 -12.51 -5.97 0.12
CA CYS A 67 -12.44 -4.79 0.99
C CYS A 67 -13.53 -4.76 2.07
N ASP A 68 -14.56 -5.61 1.98
CA ASP A 68 -15.53 -5.90 3.04
C ASP A 68 -14.97 -6.92 4.05
#